data_AF-A0A1Q2GV11-F1
#
_entry.id   AF-A0A1Q2GV11-F1
#
_cell.length_a   1.000
_cell.length_b   1.000
_cell.length_c   1.000
_cell.angle_alpha   90.00
_cell.angle_beta   90.00
_cell.angle_gamma   90.00
#
_symmetry.space_group_name_H-M   'P 1'
#
loop_
_entity.id
_entity.type
_entity.pdbx_description
1 polymer ?
#
loop_
_entity_poly.entity_id
_entity_poly.type
_entity_poly.pdbx_seq_one_letter_code
_entity_poly.pdbx_strand_id
1 'polypeptide(L)'
;MGGLPVWLRNFEKNKSDDWATPDTVSHRRLHRHNYEVWVSTSLRTKVNKLDFINALRGVKIKIKNHMMPASVMMRKNANWDGKS
;
A
#
# COMPACT_ATOMS: atom_id res chain seq x y z
N MET A 1 -16.99 8.36 -13.50
CA MET A 1 -15.64 8.41 -12.87
C MET A 1 -15.39 7.09 -12.14
N GLY A 2 -15.13 6.00 -12.88
CA GLY A 2 -14.85 4.68 -12.33
C GLY A 2 -13.35 4.41 -12.36
N GLY A 3 -12.69 4.44 -11.20
CA GLY A 3 -11.27 4.07 -11.09
C GLY A 3 -11.14 2.54 -11.07
N LEU A 4 -10.66 1.97 -12.18
CA LEU A 4 -10.37 0.54 -12.32
C LEU A 4 -9.08 0.15 -11.55
N PRO A 5 -8.93 -1.12 -11.18
CA PRO A 5 -8.12 -1.58 -10.05
C PRO A 5 -6.60 -1.40 -10.21
N VAL A 6 -6.00 -0.79 -9.19
CA VAL A 6 -4.55 -0.61 -8.97
C VAL A 6 -3.91 -1.97 -8.63
N TRP A 7 -3.74 -2.88 -9.60
CA TRP A 7 -3.21 -4.24 -9.30
C TRP A 7 -2.31 -4.87 -10.39
N LEU A 8 -1.78 -4.13 -11.38
CA LEU A 8 -1.06 -4.74 -12.52
C LEU A 8 0.34 -4.15 -12.80
N ARG A 9 1.28 -4.13 -11.83
CA ARG A 9 2.69 -3.78 -12.19
C ARG A 9 3.79 -4.58 -11.49
N ASN A 10 4.22 -5.68 -12.11
CA ASN A 10 5.35 -6.48 -11.63
C ASN A 10 6.74 -5.87 -11.93
N PHE A 11 6.93 -5.07 -13.00
CA PHE A 11 8.24 -4.49 -13.36
C PHE A 11 8.16 -3.08 -13.97
N GLU A 12 9.16 -2.22 -13.73
CA GLU A 12 9.24 -0.85 -14.30
C GLU A 12 9.41 -0.83 -15.83
N LYS A 13 9.96 -1.90 -16.41
CA LYS A 13 10.17 -2.04 -17.85
C LYS A 13 8.88 -2.21 -18.67
N ASN A 14 7.74 -2.50 -18.03
CA ASN A 14 6.45 -2.73 -18.70
C ASN A 14 5.57 -1.47 -18.74
N LYS A 15 6.18 -0.27 -18.80
CA LYS A 15 5.45 1.01 -18.76
C LYS A 15 4.57 1.25 -20.00
N SER A 16 4.93 0.67 -21.15
CA SER A 16 4.16 0.77 -22.39
C SER A 16 2.79 0.10 -22.31
N ASP A 17 2.66 -0.93 -21.46
CA ASP A 17 1.47 -1.77 -21.36
C ASP A 17 0.60 -1.38 -20.14
N ASP A 18 0.97 -0.27 -19.49
CA ASP A 18 0.33 0.22 -18.27
C ASP A 18 -0.90 1.06 -18.63
N TRP A 19 -2.07 0.57 -18.22
CA TRP A 19 -3.35 1.28 -18.32
C TRP A 19 -3.62 2.14 -17.08
N ALA A 20 -2.67 2.20 -16.12
CA ALA A 20 -2.71 3.12 -14.99
C ALA A 20 -2.15 4.50 -15.35
N THR A 21 -2.55 5.53 -14.61
CA THR A 21 -2.11 6.92 -14.82
C THR A 21 -0.58 7.04 -14.75
N PRO A 22 0.05 7.91 -15.57
CA PRO A 22 1.52 8.02 -15.68
C PRO A 22 2.25 8.27 -14.35
N ASP A 23 1.56 8.87 -13.39
CA ASP A 23 2.09 9.26 -12.08
C ASP A 23 2.00 8.14 -11.03
N THR A 24 1.48 6.96 -11.39
CA THR A 24 1.37 5.85 -10.46
C THR A 24 2.70 5.12 -10.26
N VAL A 25 3.08 4.95 -9.00
CA VAL A 25 4.30 4.23 -8.59
C VAL A 25 4.23 2.74 -8.98
N SER A 26 5.38 2.11 -9.30
CA SER A 26 5.43 0.68 -9.62
C SER A 26 4.95 -0.18 -8.46
N HIS A 27 4.11 -1.19 -8.75
CA HIS A 27 3.63 -2.15 -7.74
C HIS A 27 4.79 -2.88 -7.03
N ARG A 28 5.89 -3.20 -7.74
CA ARG A 28 7.09 -3.79 -7.12
C ARG A 28 7.80 -2.86 -6.11
N ARG A 29 7.61 -1.54 -6.17
CA ARG A 29 8.05 -0.62 -5.11
C ARG A 29 7.09 -0.59 -3.93
N LEU A 30 5.80 -0.87 -4.15
CA LEU A 30 4.76 -0.92 -3.12
C LEU A 30 4.82 -2.20 -2.28
N HIS A 31 5.18 -3.36 -2.85
CA HIS A 31 5.34 -4.61 -2.08
C HIS A 31 6.75 -4.75 -1.49
N ARG A 32 7.11 -3.85 -0.58
CA ARG A 32 8.32 -3.98 0.25
C ARG A 32 7.93 -4.45 1.65
N HIS A 33 8.85 -5.15 2.31
CA HIS A 33 8.68 -5.66 3.68
C HIS A 33 8.00 -4.65 4.60
N ASN A 34 8.43 -3.39 4.55
CA ASN A 34 7.86 -2.31 5.36
C ASN A 34 6.37 -2.10 5.07
N TYR A 35 5.96 -1.98 3.80
CA TYR A 35 4.54 -1.84 3.43
C TYR A 35 3.70 -3.00 3.94
N GLU A 36 4.17 -4.24 3.75
CA GLU A 36 3.45 -5.44 4.20
C GLU A 36 3.32 -5.50 5.72
N VAL A 37 4.38 -5.12 6.44
CA VAL A 37 4.38 -5.04 7.91
C VAL A 37 3.41 -3.95 8.38
N TRP A 38 3.40 -2.77 7.75
CA TRP A 38 2.48 -1.68 8.08
C TRP A 38 1.01 -2.04 7.88
N VAL A 39 0.66 -2.63 6.73
CA VAL A 39 -0.72 -3.08 6.44
C VAL A 39 -1.12 -4.17 7.43
N SER A 40 -0.25 -5.14 7.66
CA SER A 40 -0.50 -6.24 8.60
C SER A 40 -0.72 -5.71 10.02
N THR A 41 0.17 -4.85 10.53
CA THR A 41 0.03 -4.21 11.86
C THR A 41 -1.24 -3.39 11.97
N SER A 42 -1.62 -2.65 10.90
CA SER A 42 -2.83 -1.82 10.89
C SER A 42 -4.13 -2.61 10.98
N LEU A 43 -4.12 -3.88 10.53
CA LEU A 43 -5.31 -4.74 10.45
C LEU A 43 -5.33 -5.86 11.51
N ARG A 44 -4.17 -6.24 12.08
CA ARG A 44 -3.97 -7.44 12.91
C ARG A 44 -4.86 -7.52 14.15
N THR A 45 -5.21 -6.39 14.77
CA THR A 45 -5.96 -6.38 16.04
C THR A 45 -7.47 -6.25 15.85
N LYS A 46 -7.98 -6.31 14.61
CA LYS A 46 -9.39 -6.06 14.31
C LYS A 46 -10.15 -7.39 14.21
N VAL A 47 -10.75 -7.78 15.33
CA VAL A 47 -11.43 -9.09 15.48
C VAL A 47 -12.83 -9.09 14.85
N ASN A 48 -13.51 -7.93 14.83
CA ASN A 48 -14.82 -7.82 14.20
C ASN A 48 -14.73 -7.25 12.77
N LYS A 49 -15.70 -7.64 11.93
CA LYS A 49 -15.75 -7.29 10.50
C LYS A 49 -15.85 -5.78 10.27
N LEU A 50 -16.61 -5.07 11.10
CA LEU A 50 -16.85 -3.64 10.92
C LEU A 50 -15.58 -2.83 11.17
N ASP A 51 -14.86 -3.14 12.25
CA ASP A 51 -13.58 -2.52 12.61
C ASP A 51 -12.50 -2.85 11.60
N PHE A 52 -12.50 -4.09 11.07
CA PHE A 52 -11.60 -4.47 9.99
C PHE A 52 -11.86 -3.62 8.73
N ILE A 53 -13.12 -3.49 8.31
CA ILE A 53 -13.50 -2.68 7.13
C ILE A 53 -13.16 -1.20 7.34
N ASN A 54 -13.42 -0.66 8.53
CA ASN A 54 -13.10 0.73 8.86
C ASN A 54 -11.58 0.97 8.87
N ALA A 55 -10.80 0.05 9.43
CA ALA A 55 -9.34 0.11 9.40
C ALA A 55 -8.80 0.03 7.96
N LEU A 56 -9.35 -0.88 7.14
CA LEU A 56 -9.00 -1.00 5.73
C LEU A 56 -9.33 0.28 4.95
N ARG A 57 -10.48 0.90 5.22
CA ARG A 57 -10.85 2.20 4.63
C ARG A 57 -9.85 3.28 5.03
N GLY A 58 -9.42 3.31 6.29
CA GLY A 58 -8.40 4.23 6.78
C GLY A 58 -7.05 4.06 6.08
N VAL A 59 -6.58 2.82 5.93
CA VAL A 59 -5.36 2.49 5.17
C VAL A 59 -5.49 2.95 3.72
N LYS A 60 -6.63 2.69 3.07
CA LYS A 60 -6.89 3.11 1.68
C LYS A 60 -6.85 4.63 1.52
N ILE A 61 -7.42 5.39 2.45
CA ILE A 61 -7.37 6.86 2.45
C ILE A 61 -5.93 7.36 2.56
N LYS A 62 -5.14 6.79 3.48
CA LYS A 62 -3.72 7.16 3.65
C LYS A 62 -2.90 6.90 2.39
N ILE A 63 -3.12 5.77 1.72
CA ILE A 63 -2.46 5.46 0.44
C ILE A 63 -2.87 6.48 -0.63
N LYS A 64 -4.18 6.72 -0.80
CA LYS A 64 -4.72 7.63 -1.82
C LYS A 64 -4.21 9.07 -1.64
N ASN A 65 -4.09 9.53 -0.41
CA ASN A 65 -3.68 10.90 -0.09
C ASN A 65 -2.16 11.03 0.12
N HIS A 66 -1.37 9.97 -0.15
CA HIS A 66 0.07 9.95 0.11
C HIS A 66 0.46 10.24 1.58
N MET A 67 -0.44 9.96 2.53
CA MET A 67 -0.26 10.15 3.99
C MET A 67 0.21 8.86 4.68
N MET A 68 0.97 8.03 3.98
CA MET A 68 1.60 6.86 4.56
C MET A 68 2.84 7.29 5.36
N PRO A 69 3.23 6.56 6.42
CA PRO A 69 4.54 6.74 7.04
C PRO A 69 5.66 6.74 6.01
N ALA A 70 6.65 7.63 6.13
CA ALA A 70 7.81 7.65 5.24
C ALA A 70 8.53 6.29 5.23
N SER A 71 8.58 5.63 6.39
CA SER A 71 9.16 4.29 6.60
C SER A 71 8.58 3.22 5.67
N VAL A 72 7.33 3.35 5.23
CA VAL A 72 6.67 2.42 4.29
C VAL A 72 7.43 2.34 2.96
N MET A 73 7.94 3.48 2.48
CA MET A 73 8.61 3.60 1.18
C MET A 73 10.14 3.43 1.27
N MET A 74 10.70 3.29 2.47
CA MET A 74 12.13 3.14 2.69
C MET A 74 12.65 1.75 2.30
N ARG A 75 13.98 1.55 2.38
CA ARG A 75 14.58 0.22 2.27
C ARG A 75 14.07 -0.69 3.39
N LYS A 76 14.07 -2.00 3.13
CA LYS A 76 13.67 -3.02 4.10
C LYS A 76 14.37 -2.76 5.43
N ASN A 77 13.58 -2.62 6.49
CA ASN A 77 14.06 -2.63 7.86
C ASN A 77 13.41 -3.81 8.57
N ALA A 78 14.19 -4.86 8.84
CA ALA A 78 13.70 -6.08 9.48
C ALA A 78 13.25 -5.85 10.94
N ASN A 79 13.70 -4.77 11.58
CA ASN A 79 13.38 -4.44 12.96
C ASN A 79 12.23 -3.44 13.07
N TRP A 80 11.61 -3.04 11.96
CA TRP A 80 10.49 -2.11 12.00
C TRP A 80 9.20 -2.84 12.37
N ASP A 81 8.46 -2.30 13.34
CA ASP A 81 7.23 -2.88 13.87
C ASP A 81 5.97 -2.48 13.09
N GLY A 82 6.15 -1.72 12.01
CA GLY A 82 5.05 -1.24 11.17
C GLY A 82 4.27 -0.08 11.79
N LYS A 83 4.80 0.57 12.82
CA LYS A 83 4.19 1.75 13.44
C LYS A 83 4.96 3.02 13.10
N SER A 84 4.25 4.14 13.15
CA SER A 84 4.79 5.50 13.05
C SER A 84 4.46 6.26 14.30
#